data_AF-A0A6N7SPC5-F1
#
_entry.id   AF-A0A6N7SPC5-F1
#
_cell.length_a   1.000
_cell.length_b   1.000
_cell.length_c   1.000
_cell.angle_alpha   90.00
_cell.angle_beta   90.00
_cell.angle_gamma   90.00
#
_symmetry.space_group_name_H-M   'P 1'
#
loop_
_entity.id
_entity.type
_entity.pdbx_description
1 polymer ?
#
loop_
_entity_poly.entity_id
_entity_poly.type
_entity_poly.pdbx_seq_one_letter_code
_entity_poly.pdbx_strand_id
1 'polypeptide(L)'
;MIWKEIYYINLFFNKHSTNVSNVYGTVTDLMLNDIWKIYHYSVVVHHFNEQDMIDKSNIIKNVGLSKYSNLINIIDHKKINRIGENKFDLSKDWYLAQQNESSLKELSNNVNNYFRNIMSGKTINCMWTTYYESKYLISGKGFKKGFIGLNDLSTKLNSNSIYLAYLCNNFYPQSYTQRIFPESTYALIEILHFISHSAIRDGKEIWIYIPSIRMRNLLNHWILENS
;
A
#
# COMPACT_ATOMS: atom_id res chain seq x y z
N MET A 1 32.76 35.81 17.18
CA MET A 1 32.43 34.97 16.01
C MET A 1 33.27 33.69 16.12
N ILE A 2 32.70 32.60 16.65
CA ILE A 2 33.18 31.22 16.51
C ILE A 2 31.92 30.35 16.64
N TRP A 3 31.79 29.42 15.72
CA TRP A 3 30.58 28.71 15.35
C TRP A 3 30.19 27.68 16.43
N LYS A 4 28.89 27.59 16.76
CA LYS A 4 28.33 26.43 17.46
C LYS A 4 28.42 25.22 16.54
N GLU A 5 29.39 24.35 16.77
CA GLU A 5 29.32 22.97 16.27
C GLU A 5 28.21 22.25 17.04
N ILE A 6 27.05 22.11 16.41
CA ILE A 6 25.97 21.25 16.89
C ILE A 6 26.23 19.86 16.31
N TYR A 7 26.82 18.97 17.10
CA TYR A 7 26.85 17.55 16.77
C TYR A 7 25.46 16.95 17.05
N TYR A 8 24.62 16.92 16.03
CA TYR A 8 23.43 16.06 16.01
C TYR A 8 23.89 14.61 15.86
N ILE A 9 24.10 13.89 16.97
CA ILE A 9 24.07 12.43 16.96
C ILE A 9 22.59 12.03 16.99
N ASN A 10 21.93 12.17 15.84
CA ASN A 10 20.78 11.34 15.54
C ASN A 10 21.36 10.04 14.97
N LEU A 11 21.28 8.96 15.76
CA LEU A 11 21.40 7.59 15.30
C LEU A 11 20.45 7.37 14.12
N PHE A 12 20.92 7.57 12.90
CA PHE A 12 20.30 7.02 11.70
C PHE A 12 21.41 6.45 10.84
N PHE A 13 21.28 5.16 10.52
CA PHE A 13 22.00 4.49 9.46
C PHE A 13 22.08 5.41 8.23
N ASN A 14 23.29 5.67 7.73
CA ASN A 14 23.48 6.40 6.47
C ASN A 14 24.32 5.56 5.50
N LYS A 15 24.40 5.99 4.23
CA LYS A 15 25.02 5.24 3.12
C LYS A 15 26.51 4.90 3.28
N HIS A 16 27.16 5.37 4.34
CA HIS A 16 28.57 5.10 4.63
C HIS A 16 28.76 4.14 5.82
N SER A 17 27.67 3.69 6.46
CA SER A 17 27.72 2.78 7.62
C SER A 17 27.84 1.32 7.16
N THR A 18 29.04 0.75 7.23
CA THR A 18 29.32 -0.64 6.78
C THR A 18 29.39 -1.67 7.91
N ASN A 19 29.31 -1.26 9.19
CA ASN A 19 29.38 -2.21 10.31
C ASN A 19 28.62 -1.74 11.57
N VAL A 20 27.95 -2.68 12.25
CA VAL A 20 27.04 -2.44 13.39
C VAL A 20 27.78 -1.94 14.64
N SER A 21 29.08 -2.21 14.75
CA SER A 21 29.94 -1.83 15.88
C SER A 21 30.16 -0.32 16.03
N ASN A 22 29.89 0.50 15.01
CA ASN A 22 30.05 1.96 15.08
C ASN A 22 28.85 2.68 15.71
N VAL A 23 27.76 1.97 15.99
CA VAL A 23 26.50 2.57 16.50
C VAL A 23 26.51 2.70 18.03
N TYR A 24 27.35 1.92 18.73
CA TYR A 24 27.42 1.88 20.18
C TYR A 24 28.85 2.14 20.67
N GLY A 25 29.32 3.37 20.49
CA GLY A 25 30.42 3.88 21.33
C GLY A 25 29.92 4.09 22.76
N THR A 26 30.80 3.95 23.76
CA THR A 26 30.49 4.27 25.16
C THR A 26 29.97 5.69 25.28
N VAL A 27 28.67 5.83 25.56
CA VAL A 27 28.02 7.13 25.77
C VAL A 27 28.45 7.65 27.14
N THR A 28 29.06 8.84 27.18
CA THR A 28 29.30 9.57 28.42
C THR A 28 28.06 10.39 28.74
N ASP A 29 27.41 10.08 29.85
CA ASP A 29 26.28 10.86 30.35
C ASP A 29 26.78 12.23 30.85
N LEU A 30 26.29 13.31 30.24
CA LEU A 30 26.69 14.68 30.58
C LEU A 30 25.90 15.24 31.78
N MET A 31 25.03 14.44 32.44
CA MET A 31 24.25 14.83 33.62
C MET A 31 23.48 16.15 33.41
N LEU A 32 23.09 16.41 32.17
CA LEU A 32 22.12 17.44 31.84
C LEU A 32 20.78 16.85 32.30
N ASN A 33 20.13 17.48 33.28
CA ASN A 33 18.82 17.11 33.82
C ASN A 33 17.69 17.28 32.78
N ASP A 34 17.90 16.84 31.55
CA ASP A 34 16.95 16.84 30.47
C ASP A 34 15.98 15.69 30.70
N ILE A 35 14.70 16.03 30.77
CA ILE A 35 13.61 15.05 30.89
C ILE A 35 13.45 14.37 29.52
N TRP A 36 14.22 13.31 29.28
CA TRP A 36 14.12 12.52 28.05
C TRP A 36 12.76 11.83 27.98
N LYS A 37 11.95 12.16 26.96
CA LYS A 37 10.81 11.34 26.58
C LYS A 37 11.32 10.15 25.77
N ILE A 38 11.25 8.96 26.36
CA ILE A 38 11.48 7.70 25.64
C ILE A 38 10.35 7.56 24.61
N TYR A 39 10.68 7.67 23.33
CA TYR A 39 9.75 7.32 22.25
C TYR A 39 9.94 5.83 21.94
N HIS A 40 9.00 5.00 22.40
CA HIS A 40 8.92 3.63 21.92
C HIS A 40 8.50 3.65 20.44
N TYR A 41 9.44 3.42 19.52
CA TYR A 41 9.08 3.04 18.15
C TYR A 41 8.71 1.55 18.18
N SER A 42 7.43 1.27 18.33
CA SER A 42 6.91 -0.08 18.10
C SER A 42 7.05 -0.38 16.61
N VAL A 43 8.01 -1.24 16.25
CA VAL A 43 7.99 -1.92 14.96
C VAL A 43 6.75 -2.80 15.00
N VAL A 44 5.68 -2.39 14.32
CA VAL A 44 4.50 -3.24 14.14
C VAL A 44 4.94 -4.35 13.19
N VAL A 45 5.41 -5.47 13.76
CA VAL A 45 5.64 -6.69 13.00
C VAL A 45 4.26 -7.23 12.66
N HIS A 46 3.81 -6.97 11.44
CA HIS A 46 2.57 -7.55 10.95
C HIS A 46 2.79 -9.05 10.74
N HIS A 47 2.32 -9.85 11.68
CA HIS A 47 2.17 -11.28 11.51
C HIS A 47 0.96 -11.53 10.59
N PHE A 48 1.19 -12.24 9.49
CA PHE A 48 0.10 -12.74 8.68
C PHE A 48 -0.80 -13.62 9.55
N ASN A 49 -2.10 -13.34 9.52
CA ASN A 49 -3.11 -14.07 10.26
C ASN A 49 -4.05 -14.76 9.28
N GLU A 50 -4.19 -16.08 9.41
CA GLU A 50 -5.08 -16.90 8.59
C GLU A 50 -6.54 -16.49 8.76
N GLN A 51 -6.91 -16.12 9.99
CA GLN A 51 -8.27 -15.69 10.31
C GLN A 51 -8.64 -14.43 9.53
N ASP A 52 -7.70 -13.48 9.36
CA ASP A 52 -7.95 -12.28 8.56
C ASP A 52 -8.31 -12.64 7.12
N MET A 53 -7.70 -13.66 6.52
CA MET A 53 -8.03 -14.09 5.16
C MET A 53 -9.42 -14.68 5.05
N ILE A 54 -9.80 -15.49 6.03
CA ILE A 54 -11.14 -16.07 6.12
C ILE A 54 -12.17 -14.94 6.29
N ASP A 55 -11.87 -13.96 7.14
CA ASP A 55 -12.74 -12.82 7.39
C ASP A 55 -12.90 -11.93 6.14
N LYS A 56 -11.80 -11.63 5.42
CA LYS A 56 -11.86 -10.93 4.12
C LYS A 56 -12.73 -11.68 3.12
N SER A 57 -12.55 -13.00 3.00
CA SER A 57 -13.35 -13.85 2.14
C SER A 57 -14.85 -13.81 2.50
N ASN A 58 -15.17 -13.84 3.79
CA ASN A 58 -16.54 -13.71 4.28
C ASN A 58 -17.13 -12.32 3.98
N ILE A 59 -16.36 -11.24 4.14
CA ILE A 59 -16.79 -9.88 3.77
C ILE A 59 -17.14 -9.81 2.28
N ILE A 60 -16.28 -10.33 1.40
CA ILE A 60 -16.52 -10.34 -0.05
C ILE A 60 -17.81 -11.10 -0.38
N LYS A 61 -18.03 -12.27 0.25
CA LYS A 61 -19.26 -13.06 0.09
C LYS A 61 -20.50 -12.32 0.58
N ASN A 62 -20.42 -11.68 1.74
CA ASN A 62 -21.53 -10.93 2.34
C ASN A 62 -21.93 -9.71 1.51
N VAL A 63 -20.96 -8.99 0.94
CA VAL A 63 -21.22 -7.89 0.00
C VAL A 63 -21.83 -8.41 -1.31
N GLY A 64 -21.61 -9.68 -1.64
CA GLY A 64 -22.10 -10.28 -2.89
C GLY A 64 -21.40 -9.68 -4.10
N LEU A 65 -20.09 -9.43 -3.99
CA LEU A 65 -19.32 -8.62 -4.95
C LEU A 65 -19.41 -9.13 -6.40
N SER A 66 -19.60 -10.44 -6.60
CA SER A 66 -19.79 -11.04 -7.93
C SER A 66 -20.97 -10.44 -8.70
N LYS A 67 -22.03 -9.98 -8.01
CA LYS A 67 -23.20 -9.32 -8.64
C LYS A 67 -22.85 -7.96 -9.27
N TYR A 68 -21.73 -7.38 -8.85
CA TYR A 68 -21.28 -6.05 -9.27
C TYR A 68 -20.02 -6.11 -10.15
N SER A 69 -19.62 -7.30 -10.62
CA SER A 69 -18.46 -7.51 -11.50
C SER A 69 -18.45 -6.52 -12.69
N ASN A 70 -19.61 -6.35 -13.34
CA ASN A 70 -19.80 -5.46 -14.49
C ASN A 70 -19.72 -3.96 -14.17
N LEU A 71 -19.70 -3.58 -12.89
CA LEU A 71 -19.54 -2.18 -12.45
C LEU A 71 -18.06 -1.80 -12.22
N ILE A 72 -17.14 -2.75 -12.40
CA ILE A 72 -15.70 -2.55 -12.16
C ILE A 72 -15.01 -2.22 -13.48
N ASN A 73 -14.53 -0.99 -13.62
CA ASN A 73 -13.77 -0.55 -14.77
C ASN A 73 -12.27 -0.49 -14.44
N ILE A 74 -11.46 -1.36 -15.06
CA ILE A 74 -9.99 -1.28 -14.93
C ILE A 74 -9.43 -0.31 -15.96
N ILE A 75 -8.61 0.62 -15.51
CA ILE A 75 -7.99 1.62 -16.40
C ILE A 75 -6.82 0.98 -17.17
N ASP A 76 -6.93 0.97 -18.49
CA ASP A 76 -5.85 0.60 -19.38
C ASP A 76 -5.16 1.83 -19.98
N HIS A 77 -4.16 2.34 -19.26
CA HIS A 77 -3.39 3.50 -19.70
C HIS A 77 -1.90 3.17 -19.74
N LYS A 78 -1.39 2.87 -20.94
CA LYS A 78 -0.02 2.39 -21.20
C LYS A 78 1.07 3.13 -20.43
N LYS A 79 1.08 4.47 -20.44
CA LYS A 79 2.14 5.27 -19.79
C LYS A 79 2.23 5.06 -18.27
N ILE A 80 1.11 5.11 -17.55
CA ILE A 80 1.09 4.98 -16.09
C ILE A 80 1.20 3.51 -15.66
N ASN A 81 0.71 2.59 -16.49
CA ASN A 81 0.79 1.14 -16.25
C ASN A 81 2.20 0.58 -16.45
N ARG A 82 3.09 1.28 -17.17
CA ARG A 82 4.46 0.84 -17.49
C ARG A 82 5.29 0.47 -16.27
N ILE A 83 5.06 1.14 -15.14
CA ILE A 83 5.81 0.93 -13.89
C ILE A 83 5.60 -0.46 -13.27
N GLY A 84 4.57 -1.20 -13.70
CA GLY A 84 4.25 -2.53 -13.18
C GLY A 84 4.14 -3.60 -14.26
N GLU A 85 4.91 -3.48 -15.34
CA GLU A 85 4.89 -4.44 -16.47
C GLU A 85 5.55 -5.78 -16.14
N ASN A 86 6.46 -5.86 -15.16
CA ASN A 86 7.09 -7.12 -14.78
C ASN A 86 6.33 -7.84 -13.66
N LYS A 87 6.54 -9.16 -13.57
CA LYS A 87 5.87 -10.05 -12.61
C LYS A 87 6.00 -9.60 -11.14
N PHE A 88 7.16 -9.06 -10.76
CA PHE A 88 7.50 -8.72 -9.37
C PHE A 88 7.51 -7.21 -9.09
N ASP A 89 7.18 -6.39 -10.08
CA ASP A 89 7.05 -4.95 -9.87
C ASP A 89 5.94 -4.66 -8.88
N LEU A 90 6.14 -3.64 -8.03
CA LEU A 90 5.22 -3.23 -6.96
C LEU A 90 5.02 -4.29 -5.85
N SER A 91 5.87 -5.32 -5.80
CA SER A 91 5.93 -6.23 -4.65
C SER A 91 6.52 -5.55 -3.43
N LYS A 92 6.39 -6.15 -2.25
CA LYS A 92 6.95 -5.58 -1.02
C LYS A 92 8.46 -5.33 -1.16
N ASP A 93 9.21 -6.29 -1.71
CA ASP A 93 10.65 -6.15 -1.92
C ASP A 93 10.97 -5.06 -2.95
N TRP A 94 10.16 -4.93 -4.00
CA TRP A 94 10.30 -3.85 -4.99
C TRP A 94 10.16 -2.47 -4.33
N TYR A 95 9.24 -2.32 -3.37
CA TYR A 95 9.05 -1.08 -2.62
C TYR A 95 10.21 -0.76 -1.66
N LEU A 96 10.89 -1.78 -1.13
CA LEU A 96 12.00 -1.62 -0.18
C LEU A 96 13.36 -1.47 -0.87
N ALA A 97 13.46 -1.84 -2.15
CA ALA A 97 14.70 -1.76 -2.90
C ALA A 97 15.11 -0.30 -3.18
N GLN A 98 16.30 0.11 -2.73
CA GLN A 98 16.80 1.49 -2.88
C GLN A 98 16.87 1.95 -4.34
N GLN A 99 17.20 1.03 -5.26
CA GLN A 99 17.25 1.33 -6.70
C GLN A 99 15.92 1.83 -7.28
N ASN A 100 14.80 1.55 -6.60
CA ASN A 100 13.45 1.92 -7.04
C ASN A 100 12.96 3.24 -6.45
N GLU A 101 13.79 4.01 -5.72
CA GLU A 101 13.39 5.30 -5.14
C GLU A 101 12.83 6.27 -6.22
N SER A 102 13.50 6.34 -7.37
CA SER A 102 13.04 7.14 -8.51
C SER A 102 11.70 6.65 -9.06
N SER A 103 11.51 5.32 -9.15
CA SER A 103 10.27 4.69 -9.56
C SER A 103 9.14 4.92 -8.55
N LEU A 104 9.40 4.96 -7.24
CA LEU A 104 8.39 5.29 -6.23
C LEU A 104 7.88 6.72 -6.38
N LYS A 105 8.77 7.66 -6.72
CA LYS A 105 8.38 9.02 -7.06
C LYS A 105 7.55 9.07 -8.35
N GLU A 106 7.92 8.30 -9.37
CA GLU A 106 7.12 8.13 -10.60
C GLU A 106 5.73 7.55 -10.28
N LEU A 107 5.65 6.53 -9.42
CA LEU A 107 4.40 5.92 -8.99
C LEU A 107 3.49 6.94 -8.31
N SER A 108 4.03 7.71 -7.36
CA SER A 108 3.29 8.79 -6.68
C SER A 108 2.74 9.82 -7.67
N ASN A 109 3.55 10.22 -8.65
CA ASN A 109 3.13 11.14 -9.71
C ASN A 109 2.05 10.52 -10.62
N ASN A 110 2.17 9.23 -10.97
CA ASN A 110 1.20 8.51 -11.79
C ASN A 110 -0.15 8.40 -11.08
N VAL A 111 -0.15 8.13 -9.77
CA VAL A 111 -1.38 8.09 -8.94
C VAL A 111 -2.03 9.47 -8.86
N ASN A 112 -1.22 10.52 -8.66
CA ASN A 112 -1.73 11.88 -8.64
C ASN A 112 -2.31 12.30 -10.00
N ASN A 113 -1.64 11.94 -11.09
CA ASN A 113 -2.11 12.16 -12.46
C ASN A 113 -3.42 11.39 -12.73
N TYR A 114 -3.50 10.14 -12.29
CA TYR A 114 -4.70 9.32 -12.40
C TYR A 114 -5.90 9.98 -11.72
N PHE A 115 -5.78 10.33 -10.44
CA PHE A 115 -6.89 10.94 -9.71
C PHE A 115 -7.25 12.33 -10.24
N ARG A 116 -6.27 13.19 -10.53
CA ARG A 116 -6.53 14.60 -10.85
C ARG A 116 -6.83 14.87 -12.32
N ASN A 117 -6.08 14.23 -13.22
CA ASN A 117 -6.10 14.58 -14.65
C ASN A 117 -6.88 13.55 -15.46
N ILE A 118 -6.75 12.25 -15.16
CA ILE A 118 -7.45 11.20 -15.91
C ILE A 118 -8.92 11.11 -15.46
N MET A 119 -9.17 11.04 -14.14
CA MET A 119 -10.54 10.91 -13.62
C MET A 119 -11.18 12.24 -13.19
N SER A 120 -10.39 13.32 -13.10
CA SER A 120 -10.84 14.60 -12.53
C SER A 120 -11.58 14.45 -11.18
N GLY A 121 -11.10 13.51 -10.37
CA GLY A 121 -11.74 13.09 -9.14
C GLY A 121 -11.59 14.08 -8.00
N LYS A 122 -12.69 14.34 -7.29
CA LYS A 122 -12.66 15.05 -6.00
C LYS A 122 -12.04 14.14 -4.94
N THR A 123 -11.26 14.71 -4.02
CA THR A 123 -10.60 13.99 -2.91
C THR A 123 -11.51 13.01 -2.16
N ILE A 124 -12.79 13.37 -1.98
CA ILE A 124 -13.78 12.57 -1.25
C ILE A 124 -14.23 11.31 -2.01
N ASN A 125 -14.03 11.28 -3.33
CA ASN A 125 -14.37 10.16 -4.20
C ASN A 125 -13.17 9.26 -4.50
N CYS A 126 -11.99 9.59 -3.95
CA CYS A 126 -10.74 8.89 -4.22
C CYS A 126 -10.37 7.98 -3.05
N MET A 127 -10.03 6.73 -3.37
CA MET A 127 -9.59 5.73 -2.41
C MET A 127 -8.38 4.99 -2.97
N TRP A 128 -7.42 4.68 -2.11
CA TRP A 128 -6.18 4.04 -2.56
C TRP A 128 -5.58 3.18 -1.47
N THR A 129 -4.77 2.22 -1.88
CA THR A 129 -4.01 1.37 -0.97
C THR A 129 -2.60 1.12 -1.48
N THR A 130 -1.69 0.93 -0.53
CA THR A 130 -0.32 0.47 -0.73
C THR A 130 0.12 -0.27 0.55
N TYR A 131 1.35 -0.79 0.60
CA TYR A 131 1.92 -1.31 1.84
C TYR A 131 1.96 -0.20 2.89
N TYR A 132 1.49 -0.50 4.11
CA TYR A 132 1.32 0.50 5.17
C TYR A 132 2.62 1.30 5.44
N GLU A 133 3.74 0.59 5.49
CA GLU A 133 5.10 1.13 5.66
C GLU A 133 5.48 2.11 4.53
N SER A 134 5.04 1.86 3.30
CA SER A 134 5.35 2.64 2.11
C SER A 134 4.34 3.75 1.81
N LYS A 135 3.26 3.87 2.60
CA LYS A 135 2.20 4.88 2.42
C LYS A 135 2.74 6.28 2.27
N TYR A 136 3.71 6.66 3.11
CA TYR A 136 4.25 8.02 3.13
C TYR A 136 5.02 8.38 1.86
N LEU A 137 5.63 7.39 1.20
CA LEU A 137 6.38 7.55 -0.05
C LEU A 137 5.45 7.88 -1.23
N ILE A 138 4.21 7.38 -1.18
CA ILE A 138 3.22 7.55 -2.23
C ILE A 138 2.23 8.68 -1.94
N SER A 139 2.04 9.06 -0.67
CA SER A 139 1.01 10.01 -0.27
C SER A 139 1.24 11.42 -0.86
N GLY A 140 0.47 11.75 -1.92
CA GLY A 140 0.46 13.07 -2.55
C GLY A 140 -0.58 14.02 -1.95
N LYS A 141 -0.49 15.31 -2.33
CA LYS A 141 -1.51 16.31 -2.01
C LYS A 141 -2.83 15.91 -2.69
N GLY A 142 -3.93 15.84 -1.95
CA GLY A 142 -5.28 15.70 -2.52
C GLY A 142 -5.91 14.30 -2.50
N PHE A 143 -5.21 13.24 -2.13
CA PHE A 143 -5.84 11.91 -1.93
C PHE A 143 -5.39 11.21 -0.63
N LYS A 144 -4.57 11.87 0.19
CA LYS A 144 -4.05 11.33 1.47
C LYS A 144 -5.14 10.78 2.41
N LYS A 145 -6.34 11.38 2.42
CA LYS A 145 -7.47 10.98 3.29
C LYS A 145 -8.14 9.66 2.85
N GLY A 146 -8.02 9.27 1.58
CA GLY A 146 -8.64 8.06 1.03
C GLY A 146 -7.81 6.79 1.19
N PHE A 147 -6.78 6.80 2.06
CA PHE A 147 -5.95 5.62 2.24
C PHE A 147 -6.68 4.55 3.06
N ILE A 148 -6.72 3.32 2.53
CA ILE A 148 -7.20 2.13 3.24
C ILE A 148 -6.03 1.16 3.38
N GLY A 149 -5.79 0.65 4.59
CA GLY A 149 -4.78 -0.37 4.82
C GLY A 149 -5.23 -1.73 4.27
N LEU A 150 -4.31 -2.53 3.74
CA LEU A 150 -4.64 -3.87 3.21
C LEU A 150 -5.34 -4.77 4.25
N ASN A 151 -4.99 -4.63 5.53
CA ASN A 151 -5.53 -5.41 6.65
C ASN A 151 -6.69 -4.71 7.37
N ASP A 152 -7.21 -3.61 6.82
CA ASP A 152 -8.31 -2.90 7.44
C ASP A 152 -9.61 -3.68 7.25
N LEU A 153 -10.05 -4.40 8.28
CA LEU A 153 -11.29 -5.16 8.29
C LEU A 153 -12.51 -4.30 8.69
N SER A 154 -12.34 -2.98 8.81
CA SER A 154 -13.42 -2.12 9.31
C SER A 154 -14.54 -1.94 8.29
N THR A 155 -15.70 -2.54 8.59
CA THR A 155 -16.92 -2.46 7.77
C THR A 155 -17.55 -1.05 7.71
N LYS A 156 -17.19 -0.17 8.64
CA LYS A 156 -17.70 1.21 8.76
C LYS A 156 -17.05 2.22 7.82
N LEU A 157 -16.13 1.79 6.94
CA LEU A 157 -15.54 2.70 5.96
C LEU A 157 -16.63 3.26 5.04
N ASN A 158 -16.96 4.52 5.30
CA ASN A 158 -18.05 5.26 4.66
C ASN A 158 -17.53 5.89 3.38
N SER A 159 -17.07 5.04 2.46
CA SER A 159 -16.33 5.48 1.29
C SER A 159 -17.28 5.62 0.10
N ASN A 160 -17.74 6.85 -0.15
CA ASN A 160 -18.37 7.24 -1.43
C ASN A 160 -17.36 7.22 -2.61
N SER A 161 -16.30 6.42 -2.51
CA SER A 161 -15.20 6.42 -3.47
C SER A 161 -15.54 5.58 -4.67
N ILE A 162 -15.47 6.23 -5.83
CA ILE A 162 -15.68 5.64 -7.15
C ILE A 162 -14.36 5.58 -7.94
N TYR A 163 -13.34 6.32 -7.51
CA TYR A 163 -12.01 6.31 -8.13
C TYR A 163 -11.04 5.62 -7.19
N LEU A 164 -10.53 4.46 -7.62
CA LEU A 164 -9.71 3.58 -6.81
C LEU A 164 -8.29 3.47 -7.37
N ALA A 165 -7.28 3.35 -6.51
CA ALA A 165 -5.92 3.01 -6.90
C ALA A 165 -5.35 1.90 -6.02
N TYR A 166 -5.07 0.73 -6.60
CA TYR A 166 -4.50 -0.42 -5.91
C TYR A 166 -3.05 -0.59 -6.34
N LEU A 167 -2.11 -0.27 -5.44
CA LEU A 167 -0.70 -0.07 -5.77
C LEU A 167 0.22 -1.19 -5.27
N CYS A 168 -0.35 -2.32 -4.86
CA CYS A 168 0.42 -3.46 -4.36
C CYS A 168 0.45 -4.60 -5.37
N ASN A 169 1.49 -5.42 -5.28
CA ASN A 169 1.57 -6.72 -5.92
C ASN A 169 1.78 -7.77 -4.82
N ASN A 170 0.67 -8.32 -4.30
CA ASN A 170 0.69 -9.09 -3.06
C ASN A 170 1.13 -10.54 -3.26
N PHE A 171 2.17 -10.93 -2.54
CA PHE A 171 2.65 -12.30 -2.41
C PHE A 171 2.48 -12.75 -0.96
N TYR A 172 2.39 -14.06 -0.75
CA TYR A 172 2.48 -14.60 0.60
C TYR A 172 3.81 -14.15 1.25
N PRO A 173 3.82 -13.80 2.54
CA PRO A 173 5.06 -13.54 3.25
C PRO A 173 5.98 -14.75 3.15
N GLN A 174 7.27 -14.51 2.91
CA GLN A 174 8.25 -15.60 2.76
C GLN A 174 8.35 -16.51 3.99
N SER A 175 8.06 -15.97 5.18
CA SER A 175 8.01 -16.73 6.44
C SER A 175 6.85 -17.72 6.54
N TYR A 176 5.87 -17.64 5.65
CA TYR A 176 4.66 -18.44 5.70
C TYR A 176 4.73 -19.60 4.69
N THR A 177 5.09 -20.78 5.19
CA THR A 177 5.33 -21.98 4.37
C THR A 177 4.06 -22.79 4.09
N GLN A 178 3.05 -22.70 4.97
CA GLN A 178 1.80 -23.46 4.88
C GLN A 178 0.71 -22.64 4.18
N ARG A 179 0.67 -22.67 2.85
CA ARG A 179 -0.33 -21.89 2.08
C ARG A 179 -1.70 -22.56 2.12
N ILE A 180 -2.71 -21.87 2.67
CA ILE A 180 -4.11 -22.33 2.63
C ILE A 180 -4.68 -22.29 1.21
N PHE A 181 -4.31 -21.24 0.46
CA PHE A 181 -4.80 -21.02 -0.90
C PHE A 181 -3.62 -20.86 -1.87
N PRO A 182 -3.86 -21.05 -3.17
CA PRO A 182 -2.93 -20.60 -4.20
C PRO A 182 -2.61 -19.11 -4.04
N GLU A 183 -1.38 -18.72 -4.38
CA GLU A 183 -0.91 -17.33 -4.27
C GLU A 183 -1.72 -16.34 -5.11
N SER A 184 -2.22 -16.79 -6.27
CA SER A 184 -3.16 -16.03 -7.11
C SER A 184 -4.47 -15.75 -6.38
N THR A 185 -5.02 -16.74 -5.69
CA THR A 185 -6.25 -16.62 -4.90
C THR A 185 -6.07 -15.66 -3.74
N TYR A 186 -4.95 -15.75 -3.02
CA TYR A 186 -4.60 -14.80 -1.97
C TYR A 186 -4.55 -13.36 -2.50
N ALA A 187 -3.80 -13.15 -3.59
CA ALA A 187 -3.68 -11.83 -4.21
C ALA A 187 -5.04 -11.29 -4.69
N LEU A 188 -5.88 -12.15 -5.25
CA LEU A 188 -7.23 -11.79 -5.69
C LEU A 188 -8.13 -11.40 -4.52
N ILE A 189 -8.13 -12.15 -3.41
CA ILE A 189 -8.89 -11.82 -2.19
C ILE A 189 -8.51 -10.43 -1.69
N GLU A 190 -7.23 -10.07 -1.69
CA GLU A 190 -6.78 -8.73 -1.27
C GLU A 190 -7.33 -7.60 -2.16
N ILE A 191 -7.36 -7.79 -3.49
CA ILE A 191 -7.94 -6.81 -4.42
C ILE A 191 -9.45 -6.68 -4.18
N LEU A 192 -10.16 -7.81 -4.13
CA LEU A 192 -11.62 -7.85 -3.98
C LEU A 192 -12.05 -7.28 -2.62
N HIS A 193 -11.30 -7.56 -1.56
CA HIS A 193 -11.51 -6.99 -0.25
C HIS A 193 -11.31 -5.47 -0.28
N PHE A 194 -10.25 -4.98 -0.93
CA PHE A 194 -10.09 -3.53 -1.10
C PHE A 194 -11.25 -2.92 -1.90
N ILE A 195 -11.69 -3.55 -2.99
CA ILE A 195 -12.82 -3.07 -3.80
C ILE A 195 -14.13 -3.06 -3.00
N SER A 196 -14.36 -4.01 -2.10
CA SER A 196 -15.59 -4.08 -1.30
C SER A 196 -15.78 -2.89 -0.36
N HIS A 197 -14.70 -2.15 -0.09
CA HIS A 197 -14.71 -0.92 0.70
C HIS A 197 -15.12 0.32 -0.12
N SER A 198 -15.32 0.19 -1.42
CA SER A 198 -15.71 1.29 -2.30
C SER A 198 -17.23 1.47 -2.38
N ALA A 199 -17.67 2.44 -3.18
CA ALA A 199 -19.08 2.69 -3.44
C ALA A 199 -19.77 1.58 -4.26
N ILE A 200 -19.03 0.54 -4.68
CA ILE A 200 -19.58 -0.60 -5.43
C ILE A 200 -20.68 -1.35 -4.66
N ARG A 201 -20.58 -1.39 -3.32
CA ARG A 201 -21.60 -2.02 -2.46
C ARG A 201 -22.96 -1.32 -2.54
N ASP A 202 -22.96 -0.05 -2.96
CA ASP A 202 -24.16 0.75 -3.18
C ASP A 202 -24.64 0.66 -4.64
N GLY A 203 -24.10 -0.27 -5.43
CA GLY A 203 -24.44 -0.45 -6.85
C GLY A 203 -23.89 0.64 -7.76
N LYS A 204 -22.86 1.39 -7.34
CA LYS A 204 -22.24 2.44 -8.16
C LYS A 204 -21.07 1.88 -8.96
N GLU A 205 -20.93 2.37 -10.18
CA GLU A 205 -19.75 2.12 -11.00
C GLU A 205 -18.48 2.67 -10.36
N ILE A 206 -17.41 1.90 -10.49
CA ILE A 206 -16.09 2.26 -9.99
C ILE A 206 -15.05 2.17 -11.11
N TRP A 207 -13.99 2.95 -10.95
CA TRP A 207 -12.83 2.97 -11.83
C TRP A 207 -11.59 2.70 -11.02
N ILE A 208 -10.82 1.68 -11.38
CA ILE A 208 -9.65 1.25 -10.64
C ILE A 208 -8.38 1.31 -11.48
N TYR A 209 -7.39 2.00 -10.94
CA TYR A 209 -6.02 1.99 -11.44
C TYR A 209 -5.20 0.94 -10.70
N ILE A 210 -4.69 -0.04 -11.44
CA ILE A 210 -3.83 -1.10 -10.91
C ILE A 210 -2.58 -1.15 -11.81
N PRO A 211 -1.42 -0.62 -11.39
CA PRO A 211 -0.25 -0.60 -12.25
C PRO A 211 0.44 -1.97 -12.40
N SER A 212 0.27 -2.89 -11.46
CA SER A 212 0.81 -4.26 -11.58
C SER A 212 0.03 -5.06 -12.62
N ILE A 213 0.72 -5.56 -13.66
CA ILE A 213 0.13 -6.41 -14.69
C ILE A 213 -0.45 -7.69 -14.11
N ARG A 214 0.24 -8.29 -13.13
CA ARG A 214 -0.21 -9.53 -12.49
C ARG A 214 -1.55 -9.32 -11.80
N MET A 215 -1.66 -8.25 -11.00
CA MET A 215 -2.88 -7.93 -10.27
C MET A 215 -4.03 -7.53 -11.20
N ARG A 216 -3.75 -6.77 -12.28
CA ARG A 216 -4.73 -6.48 -13.33
C ARG A 216 -5.29 -7.75 -13.96
N ASN A 217 -4.41 -8.68 -14.34
CA ASN A 217 -4.81 -9.91 -15.00
C ASN A 217 -5.67 -10.80 -14.09
N LEU A 218 -5.33 -10.87 -12.79
CA LEU A 218 -6.14 -11.59 -11.80
C LEU A 218 -7.55 -10.99 -11.69
N LEU A 219 -7.66 -9.66 -11.58
CA LEU A 219 -8.98 -9.02 -11.49
C LEU A 219 -9.77 -9.15 -12.79
N ASN A 220 -9.14 -8.96 -13.96
CA ASN A 220 -9.77 -9.14 -15.26
C ASN A 220 -10.32 -10.55 -15.42
N HIS A 221 -9.53 -11.58 -15.06
CA HIS A 221 -9.98 -12.96 -15.14
C HIS A 221 -11.20 -13.20 -14.24
N TRP A 222 -11.16 -12.70 -13.00
CA TRP A 222 -12.30 -12.81 -12.08
C TRP A 222 -13.55 -12.09 -12.60
N ILE A 223 -13.41 -10.90 -13.20
CA ILE A 223 -14.53 -10.18 -13.81
C ILE A 223 -15.15 -11.04 -14.92
N LEU A 224 -14.34 -11.54 -15.86
CA LEU A 224 -14.80 -12.39 -16.97
C LEU A 224 -15.55 -13.65 -16.50
N GLU A 225 -15.12 -14.27 -15.40
CA GLU A 225 -15.80 -15.45 -14.84
C GLU A 225 -17.15 -15.14 -14.16
N ASN A 226 -17.39 -13.87 -13.79
CA ASN A 226 -18.57 -13.44 -13.03
C ASN A 226 -19.43 -12.41 -13.78
N SER A 227 -19.16 -12.16 -15.06
CA SER A 227 -19.86 -11.19 -15.92
C SER A 227 -21.10 -11.74 -16.60
#